data_AF-A0A970DY75-F1
#
_entry.id   AF-A0A970DY75-F1
#
_cell.length_a   1.000
_cell.length_b   1.000
_cell.length_c   1.000
_cell.angle_alpha   90.00
_cell.angle_beta   90.00
_cell.angle_gamma   90.00
#
_symmetry.space_group_name_H-M   'P 1'
#
loop_
_entity.id
_entity.type
_entity.pdbx_description
1 polymer ?
#
loop_
_entity_poly.entity_id
_entity_poly.type
_entity_poly.pdbx_seq_one_letter_code
_entity_poly.pdbx_strand_id
1 'polypeptide(L)' 'MDRAQQLGKEKIGTLLLKFSIPAIVGMLVQALYNVVDRIFVGHGVGALGIAGITVIFPVQL' A
#
# COMPACT_ATOMS: atom_id res chain seq x y z
N MET A 1 14.80 16.11 -19.09
CA MET A 1 13.93 17.15 -18.50
C MET A 1 13.91 16.95 -16.99
N ASP A 2 14.45 17.89 -16.23
CA ASP A 2 14.55 17.79 -14.77
C ASP A 2 13.17 17.64 -14.11
N ARG A 3 12.99 16.57 -13.33
CA ARG A 3 11.76 16.35 -12.54
C ARG A 3 11.45 17.53 -11.61
N ALA A 4 12.49 18.18 -11.10
CA ALA A 4 12.39 19.40 -10.32
C ALA A 4 11.79 20.58 -11.12
N GLN A 5 12.07 20.70 -12.42
CA GLN A 5 11.46 21.73 -13.27
C GLN A 5 9.99 21.44 -13.59
N GLN A 6 9.57 20.17 -13.69
CA GLN A 6 8.16 19.82 -13.87
C GLN A 6 7.33 20.19 -12.63
N LEU A 7 7.87 19.96 -11.44
CA LEU A 7 7.22 20.31 -10.17
C LEU A 7 6.96 21.81 -10.00
N GLY A 8 7.81 22.67 -10.59
CA GLY A 8 7.66 24.12 -10.52
C GLY A 8 6.91 24.77 -11.70
N LYS A 9 6.63 24.05 -12.79
CA LYS A 9 6.04 24.63 -14.03
C LYS A 9 4.68 24.07 -14.43
N GLU A 10 4.35 22.82 -14.08
CA GLU A 10 3.05 22.21 -14.39
C GLU A 10 1.98 22.63 -13.36
N LYS A 11 0.70 22.61 -13.77
CA LYS A 11 -0.42 22.94 -12.88
C LYS A 11 -0.53 21.92 -11.75
N ILE A 12 -0.76 22.40 -10.53
CA ILE A 12 -0.86 21.57 -9.31
C ILE A 12 -1.86 20.41 -9.50
N GLY A 13 -3.02 20.65 -10.12
CA GLY A 13 -4.01 19.60 -10.36
C GLY A 13 -3.53 18.46 -11.26
N THR A 14 -2.74 18.77 -12.30
CA THR A 14 -2.15 17.76 -13.20
C THR A 14 -1.11 16.93 -12.45
N LEU A 15 -0.33 17.57 -11.59
CA LEU A 15 0.66 16.88 -10.75
C LEU A 15 0.01 15.95 -9.75
N LEU A 16 -1.01 16.43 -9.04
CA LEU A 16 -1.76 15.64 -8.09
C LEU A 16 -2.32 14.40 -8.77
N LEU A 17 -2.96 14.52 -9.93
CA LEU A 17 -3.46 13.33 -10.63
C LEU A 17 -2.34 12.39 -11.09
N LYS A 18 -1.25 12.94 -11.64
CA LYS A 18 -0.09 12.18 -12.16
C LYS A 18 0.61 11.35 -11.08
N PHE A 19 0.66 11.83 -9.84
CA PHE A 19 1.30 11.12 -8.73
C PHE A 19 0.31 10.37 -7.83
N SER A 20 -0.87 10.92 -7.58
CA SER A 20 -1.86 10.31 -6.68
C SER A 20 -2.49 9.07 -7.29
N ILE A 21 -2.75 9.01 -8.59
CA ILE A 21 -3.33 7.81 -9.21
C ILE A 21 -2.44 6.58 -8.99
N PRO A 22 -1.15 6.59 -9.38
CA PRO A 22 -0.29 5.43 -9.14
C PRO A 22 -0.08 5.14 -7.64
N ALA A 23 -0.04 6.17 -6.78
CA ALA A 23 0.05 5.97 -5.33
C ALA A 23 -1.20 5.28 -4.77
N ILE A 24 -2.41 5.71 -5.14
CA ILE A 24 -3.68 5.12 -4.72
C ILE A 24 -3.77 3.66 -5.19
N VAL A 25 -3.41 3.38 -6.43
CA VAL A 25 -3.38 2.01 -6.96
C VAL A 25 -2.40 1.15 -6.16
N GLY A 26 -1.20 1.65 -5.88
CA GLY A 26 -0.22 0.94 -5.04
C GLY A 26 -0.74 0.64 -3.64
N MET A 27 -1.38 1.62 -3.00
CA MET A 27 -2.01 1.45 -1.69
C MET A 27 -3.15 0.42 -1.73
N LEU A 28 -3.97 0.42 -2.79
CA LEU A 28 -5.05 -0.55 -2.96
C LEU A 28 -4.51 -1.97 -3.13
N VAL A 29 -3.48 -2.16 -3.96
CA VAL A 29 -2.82 -3.46 -4.15
C VAL A 29 -2.22 -3.96 -2.82
N GLN A 30 -1.56 -3.09 -2.07
CA GLN A 30 -1.02 -3.43 -0.75
C GLN A 30 -2.11 -3.85 0.24
N ALA A 31 -3.25 -3.15 0.25
CA ALA A 31 -4.38 -3.50 1.08
C ALA A 31 -4.98 -4.86 0.69
N LEU A 32 -5.14 -5.12 -0.61
CA LEU A 32 -5.62 -6.40 -1.12
C LEU A 32 -4.68 -7.55 -0.77
N TYR A 33 -3.36 -7.33 -0.89
CA TYR A 33 -2.36 -8.30 -0.44
C TYR A 33 -2.57 -8.67 1.03
N ASN A 34 -2.72 -7.67 1.92
CA ASN A 34 -2.93 -7.91 3.35
C ASN A 34 -4.24 -8.66 3.64
N VAL A 35 -5.31 -8.40 2.87
CA VAL A 35 -6.58 -9.13 3.00
C VAL A 35 -6.42 -10.59 2.58
N VAL A 36 -5.83 -10.81 1.41
CA VAL A 36 -5.61 -12.15 0.87
C VAL A 36 -4.69 -12.95 1.79
N ASP A 37 -3.56 -12.38 2.22
CA ASP A 37 -2.62 -12.99 3.16
C ASP A 37 -3.34 -13.47 4.44
N ARG A 38 -4.16 -12.61 5.06
CA ARG A 38 -4.93 -12.98 6.26
C ARG A 38 -5.97 -14.06 6.01
N ILE A 39 -6.58 -14.11 4.81
CA ILE A 39 -7.51 -15.18 4.44
C ILE A 39 -6.77 -16.51 4.33
N PHE A 40 -5.62 -16.54 3.65
CA PHE A 40 -4.81 -17.75 3.51
C PHE A 40 -4.28 -18.24 4.85
N VAL A 41 -3.77 -17.34 5.69
CA VAL A 41 -3.29 -17.68 7.04
C VAL A 41 -4.45 -18.13 7.93
N GLY A 42 -5.62 -17.50 7.82
CA GLY A 42 -6.82 -17.90 8.52
C GLY A 42 -7.33 -19.30 8.13
N HIS A 43 -7.24 -19.67 6.86
CA HIS A 43 -7.61 -21.03 6.40
C HIS A 43 -6.53 -22.07 6.66
N GLY A 44 -5.25 -21.71 6.57
CA GLY A 44 -4.12 -22.66 6.70
C GLY A 44 -3.68 -22.90 8.14
N VAL A 45 -3.62 -21.86 8.97
CA VAL A 45 -3.12 -21.92 10.36
C VAL A 45 -4.24 -21.65 11.38
N GLY A 46 -5.31 -20.98 10.96
CA GLY A 46 -6.43 -20.65 11.85
C GLY A 46 -6.16 -19.45 12.75
N ALA A 47 -6.89 -19.36 13.85
CA ALA A 47 -6.87 -18.20 14.75
C ALA A 47 -5.47 -17.90 15.33
N LEU A 48 -4.65 -18.92 15.59
CA LEU A 48 -3.29 -18.75 16.11
C LEU A 48 -2.38 -18.06 15.10
N GLY A 49 -2.56 -18.30 13.79
CA GLY A 49 -1.78 -17.65 12.74
C GLY A 49 -2.10 -16.15 12.64
N ILE A 50 -3.37 -15.79 12.71
CA ILE A 50 -3.81 -14.39 12.70
C ILE A 50 -3.34 -13.66 13.98
N ALA A 51 -3.38 -14.33 15.13
CA ALA A 51 -2.85 -13.79 16.37
C ALA A 51 -1.33 -13.53 16.27
N GLY A 52 -0.57 -14.47 15.68
CA GLY A 52 0.85 -14.29 15.40
C GLY A 52 1.15 -13.07 14.53
N ILE A 53 0.42 -12.89 13.42
CA ILE A 53 0.53 -11.70 12.56
C ILE A 53 0.30 -10.41 13.35
N THR A 54 -0.70 -10.41 14.24
CA THR A 54 -1.05 -9.23 15.05
C THR A 54 0.06 -8.88 16.04
N VAL A 55 0.70 -9.90 16.64
CA VAL A 55 1.81 -9.71 17.58
C VAL A 55 3.07 -9.17 16.87
N ILE A 56 3.37 -9.63 15.66
CA ILE A 56 4.55 -9.17 14.90
C ILE A 56 4.34 -7.83 14.18
N PHE A 57 3.11 -7.31 14.14
CA PHE A 57 2.75 -6.10 13.40
C PHE A 57 3.68 -4.89 13.67
N PRO A 58 4.14 -4.62 14.91
CA PRO A 58 5.08 -3.53 15.18
C PRO A 58 6.46 -3.67 14.52
N VAL A 59 6.85 -4.88 14.10
CA VAL A 59 8.14 -5.17 13.45
C VAL A 59 8.02 -5.11 11.92
N GLN A 60 6.80 -5.19 11.39
CA GLN A 60 6.52 -5.09 9.94
C GLN A 60 6.51 -3.64 9.42
N LEU A 61 6.43 -2.65 10.32
CA LEU A 61 6.38 -1.22 10.00
C LEU A 61 7.78 -0.59 10.09
#